data_AF-A0A959QER7-F1
#
_entry.id   AF-A0A959QER7-F1
#
_cell.length_a   1.000
_cell.length_b   1.000
_cell.length_c   1.000
_cell.angle_alpha   90.00
_cell.angle_beta   90.00
_cell.angle_gamma   90.00
#
_symmetry.space_group_name_H-M   'P 1'
#
loop_
_entity.id
_entity.type
_entity.pdbx_description
1 polymer ?
#
loop_
_entity_poly.entity_id
_entity_poly.type
_entity_poly.pdbx_seq_one_letter_code
_entity_poly.pdbx_strand_id
1 'polypeptide(L)'
;HFHADFVSGHKDLAAKTGAKIVYGPTQMETGFEKIVAEDGQIFKVGDITLEVLHTPGHTMESSCFLLRDESGKEVGLFTGDTLFIGDVGRPDLAQKVIADLTQEKLAGYLYDSLRNKIMPLADDIIVYPAHGAGSACGKKMSKETTDTLGNQKRTNYALAPSLNKDQFIAELLKGLTPPPGYFPQNVLLNIKGYDSIDEVIERGVKAMSPRVFETVANETDAVIIDTRSKDDFRAGFVPGSIFIGLDGSFASWVGTLIPDVQQKILFVADKGTEEEVVTRLARVGYDQSLGYLDGGIESWKKDGRELDSVETIDVKQLEQIDKEKVVDVRRESEYNSEHVVGAINAPLDYINETMTRIDKKKTYYVQCNSGYRSLTFISILKARGYDNLIDVRGGMEAIKEEGKIKLSEYVCPTTEL
;
A
#
# COMPACT_ATOMS: atom_id res chain seq x y z
N HIS A 1 -8.54 15.32 -0.13
CA HIS A 1 -7.83 15.31 1.16
C HIS A 1 -6.33 15.17 0.88
N PHE A 2 -5.47 15.36 1.87
CA PHE A 2 -4.05 15.05 1.78
C PHE A 2 -3.90 13.53 1.86
N HIS A 3 -3.66 12.91 0.72
CA HIS A 3 -3.53 11.46 0.61
C HIS A 3 -2.32 10.97 1.43
N ALA A 4 -2.46 9.79 2.03
CA ALA A 4 -1.42 9.19 2.84
C ALA A 4 -0.75 7.99 2.13
N ASP A 5 -1.42 7.39 1.17
CA ASP A 5 -0.99 6.14 0.54
C ASP A 5 -0.34 6.34 -0.84
N PHE A 6 -0.46 7.55 -1.41
CA PHE A 6 0.22 7.92 -2.65
C PHE A 6 0.57 9.42 -2.72
N VAL A 7 1.52 9.76 -3.58
CA VAL A 7 1.82 11.15 -3.99
C VAL A 7 0.83 11.55 -5.06
N SER A 8 -0.01 12.55 -4.76
CA SER A 8 -1.09 12.97 -5.64
C SER A 8 -0.51 13.74 -6.84
N GLY A 9 -0.92 13.47 -8.07
CA GLY A 9 -0.38 14.15 -9.27
C GLY A 9 -0.91 15.57 -9.53
N HIS A 10 -1.43 16.25 -8.51
CA HIS A 10 -2.12 17.54 -8.67
C HIS A 10 -1.18 18.68 -9.11
N LYS A 11 0.09 18.67 -8.67
CA LYS A 11 1.08 19.68 -9.09
C LYS A 11 1.46 19.50 -10.55
N ASP A 12 1.79 18.28 -10.98
CA ASP A 12 2.12 17.98 -12.36
C ASP A 12 0.95 18.31 -13.30
N LEU A 13 -0.27 17.93 -12.91
CA LEU A 13 -1.46 18.25 -13.70
C LEU A 13 -1.67 19.77 -13.82
N ALA A 14 -1.56 20.51 -12.71
CA ALA A 14 -1.70 21.97 -12.70
C ALA A 14 -0.62 22.64 -13.57
N ALA A 15 0.64 22.19 -13.47
CA ALA A 15 1.74 22.71 -14.28
C ALA A 15 1.54 22.44 -15.78
N LYS A 16 1.07 21.23 -16.14
CA LYS A 16 0.89 20.82 -17.55
C LYS A 16 -0.35 21.43 -18.21
N THR A 17 -1.37 21.79 -17.44
CA THR A 17 -2.69 22.22 -17.99
C THR A 17 -3.11 23.64 -17.63
N GLY A 18 -2.46 24.25 -16.63
CA GLY A 18 -2.93 25.50 -16.03
C GLY A 18 -4.14 25.34 -15.09
N ALA A 19 -4.58 24.10 -14.82
CA ALA A 19 -5.66 23.83 -13.88
C ALA A 19 -5.35 24.34 -12.47
N LYS A 20 -6.40 24.67 -11.70
CA LYS A 20 -6.27 25.10 -10.31
C LYS A 20 -6.45 23.91 -9.37
N ILE A 21 -5.58 23.84 -8.36
CA ILE A 21 -5.65 22.82 -7.31
C ILE A 21 -6.68 23.28 -6.27
N VAL A 22 -7.64 22.41 -5.94
CA VAL A 22 -8.72 22.70 -5.00
C VAL A 22 -8.66 21.72 -3.84
N TYR A 23 -8.66 22.23 -2.60
CA TYR A 23 -8.84 21.46 -1.38
C TYR A 23 -10.09 21.94 -0.65
N GLY A 24 -10.67 21.07 0.18
CA GLY A 24 -11.73 21.46 1.11
C GLY A 24 -11.27 22.44 2.19
N PRO A 25 -12.18 22.84 3.10
CA PRO A 25 -11.85 23.77 4.18
C PRO A 25 -10.62 23.32 4.97
N THR A 26 -9.58 24.16 4.98
CA THR A 26 -8.32 23.88 5.69
C THR A 26 -7.57 25.15 6.01
N GLN A 27 -6.83 25.12 7.13
CA GLN A 27 -5.86 26.16 7.50
C GLN A 27 -4.42 25.73 7.21
N MET A 28 -4.22 24.53 6.64
CA MET A 28 -2.89 23.99 6.36
C MET A 28 -2.19 24.82 5.28
N GLU A 29 -1.01 25.35 5.57
CA GLU A 29 -0.14 25.96 4.55
C GLU A 29 0.47 24.87 3.67
N THR A 30 0.54 25.12 2.36
CA THR A 30 1.09 24.18 1.37
C THR A 30 2.27 24.80 0.64
N GLY A 31 3.21 23.98 0.18
CA GLY A 31 4.32 24.45 -0.68
C GLY A 31 3.93 24.71 -2.14
N PHE A 32 2.64 24.83 -2.41
CA PHE A 32 2.04 25.13 -3.71
C PHE A 32 0.76 25.95 -3.53
N GLU A 33 0.38 26.69 -4.56
CA GLU A 33 -0.87 27.45 -4.58
C GLU A 33 -2.08 26.52 -4.66
N LYS A 34 -3.09 26.80 -3.84
CA LYS A 34 -4.37 26.09 -3.85
C LYS A 34 -5.53 27.04 -3.61
N ILE A 35 -6.69 26.66 -4.13
CA ILE A 35 -7.98 27.19 -3.71
C ILE A 35 -8.42 26.40 -2.47
N VAL A 36 -8.71 27.12 -1.37
CA VAL A 36 -9.36 26.55 -0.20
C VAL A 36 -10.86 26.75 -0.39
N ALA A 37 -11.57 25.67 -0.69
CA ALA A 37 -13.00 25.72 -0.89
C ALA A 37 -13.76 25.79 0.44
N GLU A 38 -14.91 26.45 0.41
CA GLU A 38 -15.86 26.49 1.52
C GLU A 38 -16.89 25.36 1.41
N ASP A 39 -17.52 24.99 2.51
CA ASP A 39 -18.67 24.08 2.51
C ASP A 39 -19.84 24.71 1.71
N GLY A 40 -20.46 23.93 0.83
CA GLY A 40 -21.49 24.39 -0.11
C GLY A 40 -20.95 25.17 -1.31
N GLN A 41 -19.62 25.33 -1.45
CA GLN A 41 -19.06 26.04 -2.61
C GLN A 41 -19.34 25.29 -3.91
N ILE A 42 -19.74 26.04 -4.93
CA ILE A 42 -20.12 25.51 -6.24
C ILE A 42 -19.03 25.77 -7.28
N PHE A 43 -18.63 24.72 -7.99
CA PHE A 43 -17.75 24.77 -9.16
C PHE A 43 -18.51 24.33 -10.41
N LYS A 44 -18.48 25.14 -11.47
CA LYS A 44 -19.00 24.78 -12.78
C LYS A 44 -17.89 24.24 -13.67
N VAL A 45 -18.12 23.09 -14.30
CA VAL A 45 -17.17 22.43 -15.20
C VAL A 45 -17.92 22.05 -16.48
N GLY A 46 -17.90 22.95 -17.48
CA GLY A 46 -18.79 22.82 -18.63
C GLY A 46 -20.26 22.87 -18.18
N ASP A 47 -21.05 21.87 -18.57
CA ASP A 47 -22.48 21.79 -18.27
C ASP A 47 -22.79 21.10 -16.93
N ILE A 48 -21.79 20.51 -16.27
CA ILE A 48 -21.95 19.89 -14.94
C ILE A 48 -21.59 20.86 -13.82
N THR A 49 -22.13 20.56 -12.63
CA THR A 49 -21.86 21.32 -11.41
C THR A 49 -21.35 20.40 -10.30
N LEU A 50 -20.29 20.80 -9.62
CA LEU A 50 -19.75 20.14 -8.44
C LEU A 50 -19.98 21.04 -7.21
N GLU A 51 -20.67 20.52 -6.21
CA GLU A 51 -20.87 21.19 -4.92
C GLU A 51 -19.99 20.53 -3.86
N VAL A 52 -19.22 21.35 -3.14
CA VAL A 52 -18.34 20.87 -2.07
C VAL A 52 -19.15 20.60 -0.82
N LEU A 53 -19.03 19.39 -0.28
CA LEU A 53 -19.57 19.03 1.03
C LEU A 53 -18.39 18.79 1.97
N HIS A 54 -18.18 19.66 2.96
CA HIS A 54 -17.11 19.47 3.93
C HIS A 54 -17.45 18.28 4.83
N THR A 55 -16.60 17.26 4.79
CA THR A 55 -16.83 15.98 5.48
C THR A 55 -15.60 15.56 6.27
N PRO A 56 -15.23 16.31 7.32
CA PRO A 56 -14.10 15.94 8.17
C PRO A 56 -14.34 14.58 8.82
N GLY A 57 -13.26 13.83 8.97
CA GLY A 57 -13.34 12.49 9.54
C GLY A 57 -12.07 11.70 9.29
N HIS A 58 -11.89 11.23 8.05
CA HIS A 58 -10.62 10.62 7.62
C HIS A 58 -9.44 11.61 7.77
N THR A 59 -9.66 12.85 7.35
CA THR A 59 -8.79 14.01 7.59
C THR A 59 -9.67 15.23 7.88
N MET A 60 -9.08 16.35 8.30
CA MET A 60 -9.86 17.56 8.63
C MET A 60 -10.35 18.32 7.39
N GLU A 61 -9.61 18.25 6.29
CA GLU A 61 -9.95 18.90 5.01
C GLU A 61 -10.70 17.96 4.05
N SER A 62 -10.97 16.72 4.46
CA SER A 62 -11.80 15.77 3.72
C SER A 62 -13.10 16.45 3.28
N SER A 63 -13.39 16.32 1.99
CA SER A 63 -14.60 16.86 1.38
C SER A 63 -15.08 15.90 0.31
N CYS A 64 -16.41 15.78 0.22
CA CYS A 64 -17.06 15.10 -0.89
C CYS A 64 -17.44 16.13 -1.96
N PHE A 65 -17.54 15.69 -3.21
CA PHE A 65 -18.03 16.52 -4.31
C PHE A 65 -19.32 15.93 -4.85
N LEU A 66 -20.43 16.65 -4.61
CA LEU A 66 -21.75 16.29 -5.11
C LEU A 66 -21.88 16.75 -6.57
N LEU A 67 -22.05 15.78 -7.47
CA LEU A 67 -22.20 15.99 -8.89
C LEU A 67 -23.67 16.21 -9.24
N ARG A 68 -23.93 17.35 -9.88
CA ARG A 68 -25.20 17.67 -10.53
C ARG A 68 -25.03 17.66 -12.04
N ASP A 69 -25.99 17.05 -12.74
CA ASP A 69 -26.05 17.07 -14.20
C ASP A 69 -26.51 18.44 -14.74
N GLU A 70 -26.64 18.55 -16.07
CA GLU A 70 -27.03 19.77 -16.78
C GLU A 70 -28.41 20.31 -16.37
N SER A 71 -29.29 19.42 -15.87
CA SER A 71 -30.62 19.78 -15.36
C SER A 71 -30.62 20.24 -13.90
N GLY A 72 -29.47 20.13 -13.23
CA GLY A 72 -29.30 20.39 -11.79
C GLY A 72 -29.64 19.20 -10.90
N LYS A 73 -29.96 18.02 -11.46
CA LYS A 73 -30.26 16.82 -10.70
C LYS A 73 -28.96 16.26 -10.09
N GLU A 74 -29.02 15.90 -8.82
CA GLU A 74 -27.95 15.15 -8.13
C GLU A 74 -27.85 13.74 -8.70
N VAL A 75 -26.69 13.37 -9.23
CA VAL A 75 -26.49 12.08 -9.93
C VAL A 75 -25.32 11.27 -9.39
N GLY A 76 -24.33 11.93 -8.78
CA GLY A 76 -23.15 11.27 -8.26
C GLY A 76 -22.55 11.97 -7.04
N LEU A 77 -21.78 11.24 -6.25
CA LEU A 77 -21.07 11.78 -5.10
C LEU A 77 -19.67 11.18 -5.06
N PHE A 78 -18.65 12.01 -5.30
CA PHE A 78 -17.26 11.64 -5.09
C PHE A 78 -16.94 11.74 -3.61
N THR A 79 -16.84 10.60 -2.93
CA THR A 79 -16.76 10.55 -1.46
C THR A 79 -15.35 10.55 -0.91
N GLY A 80 -14.34 10.44 -1.77
CA GLY A 80 -12.95 10.29 -1.32
C GLY A 80 -12.82 9.13 -0.34
N ASP A 81 -12.23 9.40 0.81
CA ASP A 81 -12.07 8.45 1.92
C ASP A 81 -13.07 8.70 3.06
N THR A 82 -14.11 9.52 2.83
CA THR A 82 -15.19 9.72 3.81
C THR A 82 -16.13 8.51 3.84
N LEU A 83 -16.48 7.95 2.67
CA LEU A 83 -17.37 6.79 2.54
C LEU A 83 -16.85 5.87 1.44
N PHE A 84 -16.70 4.59 1.76
CA PHE A 84 -16.39 3.52 0.82
C PHE A 84 -17.60 2.62 0.58
N ILE A 85 -17.48 1.70 -0.38
CA ILE A 85 -18.50 0.67 -0.59
C ILE A 85 -18.35 -0.39 0.52
N GLY A 86 -19.26 -0.37 1.49
CA GLY A 86 -19.30 -1.27 2.65
C GLY A 86 -18.48 -0.83 3.87
N ASP A 87 -17.76 0.30 3.80
CA ASP A 87 -16.96 0.83 4.91
C ASP A 87 -16.78 2.36 4.84
N VAL A 88 -15.91 2.91 5.69
CA VAL A 88 -15.50 4.33 5.73
C VAL A 88 -13.98 4.44 5.96
N GLY A 89 -13.42 5.63 5.75
CA GLY A 89 -11.99 5.87 5.97
C GLY A 89 -11.58 5.77 7.44
N ARG A 90 -10.36 5.26 7.65
CA ARG A 90 -9.72 5.22 8.97
C ARG A 90 -9.51 6.64 9.55
N PRO A 91 -9.73 6.86 10.85
CA PRO A 91 -9.67 8.19 11.47
C PRO A 91 -8.34 8.48 12.19
N ASP A 92 -7.25 7.75 11.94
CA ASP A 92 -6.06 7.73 12.81
C ASP A 92 -4.78 8.26 12.12
N LEU A 93 -4.90 8.87 10.93
CA LEU A 93 -3.75 9.38 10.17
C LEU A 93 -3.32 10.79 10.61
N ALA A 94 -4.28 11.69 10.87
CA ALA A 94 -3.95 13.09 11.14
C ALA A 94 -3.27 13.31 12.50
N GLN A 95 -3.42 12.38 13.46
CA GLN A 95 -2.77 12.46 14.78
C GLN A 95 -1.23 12.47 14.70
N LYS A 96 -0.65 11.98 13.61
CA LYS A 96 0.81 12.01 13.35
C LYS A 96 1.32 13.40 12.98
N VAL A 97 0.41 14.28 12.53
CA VAL A 97 0.71 15.65 12.13
C VAL A 97 0.23 16.65 13.20
N ILE A 98 -0.92 16.38 13.82
CA ILE A 98 -1.55 17.26 14.81
C ILE A 98 -1.92 16.43 16.04
N ALA A 99 -1.13 16.52 17.11
CA ALA A 99 -1.26 15.67 18.30
C ALA A 99 -2.64 15.74 18.99
N ASP A 100 -3.31 16.90 18.92
CA ASP A 100 -4.62 17.10 19.55
C ASP A 100 -5.78 16.43 18.79
N LEU A 101 -5.57 16.02 17.54
CA LEU A 101 -6.56 15.32 16.72
C LEU A 101 -6.44 13.81 16.91
N THR A 102 -6.98 13.30 18.02
CA THR A 102 -7.02 11.85 18.29
C THR A 102 -7.96 11.13 17.33
N GLN A 103 -7.74 9.82 17.16
CA GLN A 103 -8.59 8.97 16.33
C GLN A 103 -10.07 8.98 16.75
N GLU A 104 -10.37 9.13 18.05
CA GLU A 104 -11.74 9.22 18.58
C GLU A 104 -12.42 10.52 18.14
N LYS A 105 -11.69 11.64 18.15
CA LYS A 105 -12.23 12.93 17.68
C LYS A 105 -12.52 12.87 16.18
N LEU A 106 -11.59 12.33 15.40
CA LEU A 106 -11.74 12.15 13.96
C LEU A 106 -12.88 11.20 13.60
N ALA A 107 -13.03 10.09 14.33
CA ALA A 107 -14.20 9.22 14.22
C ALA A 107 -15.50 9.97 14.57
N GLY A 108 -15.46 10.84 15.58
CA GLY A 108 -16.59 11.70 15.95
C GLY A 108 -16.99 12.68 14.85
N TYR A 109 -16.02 13.32 14.18
CA TYR A 109 -16.27 14.18 13.02
C TYR A 109 -16.84 13.38 11.85
N LEU A 110 -16.28 12.19 11.59
CA LEU A 110 -16.75 11.32 10.53
C LEU A 110 -18.22 10.94 10.73
N TYR A 111 -18.61 10.57 11.95
CA TYR A 111 -20.00 10.31 12.30
C TYR A 111 -20.90 11.50 11.94
N ASP A 112 -20.53 12.71 12.36
CA ASP A 112 -21.33 13.92 12.09
C ASP A 112 -21.41 14.21 10.58
N SER A 113 -20.31 14.03 9.83
CA SER A 113 -20.26 14.16 8.37
C SER A 113 -21.22 13.19 7.68
N LEU A 114 -21.20 11.91 8.08
CA LEU A 114 -22.07 10.90 7.50
C LEU A 114 -23.55 11.21 7.80
N ARG A 115 -23.89 11.55 9.05
CA ARG A 115 -25.28 11.80 9.47
C ARG A 115 -25.86 13.08 8.90
N ASN A 116 -25.07 14.16 8.86
CA ASN A 116 -25.58 15.51 8.56
C ASN A 116 -25.37 15.93 7.09
N LYS A 117 -24.40 15.34 6.38
CA LYS A 117 -24.09 15.74 4.99
C LYS A 117 -24.40 14.64 3.98
N ILE A 118 -24.13 13.38 4.31
CA ILE A 118 -24.22 12.28 3.34
C ILE A 118 -25.59 11.60 3.39
N MET A 119 -26.05 11.17 4.56
CA MET A 119 -27.33 10.48 4.71
C MET A 119 -28.58 11.27 4.29
N PRO A 120 -28.61 12.62 4.35
CA PRO A 120 -29.75 13.40 3.84
C PRO A 120 -29.91 13.40 2.32
N LEU A 121 -28.86 13.03 1.56
CA LEU A 121 -28.90 13.04 0.09
C LEU A 121 -29.80 11.92 -0.47
N ALA A 122 -30.21 12.05 -1.74
CA ALA A 122 -31.11 11.10 -2.38
C ALA A 122 -30.51 9.69 -2.54
N ASP A 123 -31.36 8.67 -2.45
CA ASP A 123 -30.95 7.26 -2.48
C ASP A 123 -30.45 6.79 -3.85
N ASP A 124 -30.86 7.46 -4.94
CA ASP A 124 -30.50 7.10 -6.32
C ASP A 124 -29.14 7.66 -6.78
N ILE A 125 -28.47 8.46 -5.95
CA ILE A 125 -27.13 8.99 -6.22
C ILE A 125 -26.11 7.84 -6.23
N ILE A 126 -25.20 7.85 -7.21
CA ILE A 126 -24.08 6.92 -7.28
C ILE A 126 -22.90 7.42 -6.44
N VAL A 127 -22.38 6.57 -5.57
CA VAL A 127 -21.21 6.82 -4.72
C VAL A 127 -19.94 6.37 -5.44
N TYR A 128 -18.97 7.30 -5.52
CA TYR A 128 -17.65 7.11 -6.12
C TYR A 128 -16.56 7.35 -5.06
N PRO A 129 -16.10 6.29 -4.37
CA PRO A 129 -15.00 6.41 -3.42
C PRO A 129 -13.65 6.63 -4.12
N ALA A 130 -12.64 7.07 -3.35
CA ALA A 130 -11.26 7.13 -3.85
C ALA A 130 -10.52 5.78 -3.74
N HIS A 131 -11.01 4.85 -2.91
CA HIS A 131 -10.41 3.52 -2.72
C HIS A 131 -11.44 2.39 -2.76
N GLY A 132 -10.95 1.17 -3.03
CA GLY A 132 -11.73 -0.07 -3.05
C GLY A 132 -10.98 -1.23 -2.39
N ALA A 133 -11.47 -2.46 -2.58
CA ALA A 133 -10.90 -3.66 -1.97
C ALA A 133 -9.36 -3.74 -2.10
N GLY A 134 -8.68 -3.96 -0.96
CA GLY A 134 -7.23 -4.10 -0.88
C GLY A 134 -6.46 -2.85 -0.47
N SER A 135 -7.10 -1.68 -0.36
CA SER A 135 -6.47 -0.48 0.22
C SER A 135 -6.39 -0.55 1.76
N ALA A 136 -5.30 -0.01 2.33
CA ALA A 136 -5.08 0.08 3.78
C ALA A 136 -5.81 1.28 4.44
N CYS A 137 -6.61 2.02 3.66
CA CYS A 137 -7.40 3.15 4.15
C CYS A 137 -8.77 2.73 4.75
N GLY A 138 -9.22 1.49 4.53
CA GLY A 138 -10.49 0.95 5.05
C GLY A 138 -10.45 -0.56 5.33
N LYS A 139 -11.30 -1.05 6.25
CA LYS A 139 -11.31 -2.43 6.77
C LYS A 139 -12.00 -3.44 5.86
N LYS A 140 -13.18 -3.11 5.36
CA LYS A 140 -14.12 -4.05 4.71
C LYS A 140 -14.64 -3.52 3.38
N MET A 141 -13.73 -2.98 2.56
CA MET A 141 -14.12 -2.45 1.26
C MET A 141 -14.54 -3.56 0.29
N SER A 142 -15.68 -3.34 -0.36
CA SER A 142 -16.19 -4.21 -1.42
C SER A 142 -15.26 -4.23 -2.64
N LYS A 143 -15.36 -5.31 -3.44
CA LYS A 143 -14.73 -5.39 -4.77
C LYS A 143 -15.43 -4.50 -5.80
N GLU A 144 -16.68 -4.13 -5.55
CA GLU A 144 -17.43 -3.19 -6.39
C GLU A 144 -16.80 -1.80 -6.31
N THR A 145 -16.68 -1.13 -7.46
CA THR A 145 -16.04 0.19 -7.57
C THR A 145 -16.99 1.35 -7.31
N THR A 146 -18.30 1.10 -7.35
CA THR A 146 -19.37 2.10 -7.15
C THR A 146 -20.61 1.42 -6.59
N ASP A 147 -21.48 2.16 -5.92
CA ASP A 147 -22.82 1.68 -5.51
C ASP A 147 -23.80 2.85 -5.38
N THR A 148 -25.09 2.58 -5.29
CA THR A 148 -26.11 3.57 -4.92
C THR A 148 -25.99 3.93 -3.44
N LEU A 149 -26.21 5.22 -3.11
CA LEU A 149 -26.23 5.67 -1.73
C LEU A 149 -27.35 4.99 -0.93
N GLY A 150 -28.51 4.73 -1.54
CA GLY A 150 -29.60 3.98 -0.92
C GLY A 150 -29.21 2.57 -0.50
N ASN A 151 -28.39 1.87 -1.31
CA ASN A 151 -27.89 0.55 -0.91
C ASN A 151 -26.85 0.64 0.20
N GLN A 152 -25.97 1.63 0.16
CA GLN A 152 -25.01 1.89 1.25
C GLN A 152 -25.72 2.21 2.56
N LYS A 153 -26.78 3.02 2.56
CA LYS A 153 -27.59 3.29 3.76
C LYS A 153 -28.20 2.01 4.38
N ARG A 154 -28.49 0.99 3.57
CA ARG A 154 -29.03 -0.30 4.04
C ARG A 154 -27.96 -1.28 4.51
N THR A 155 -26.78 -1.27 3.89
CA THR A 155 -25.80 -2.37 4.01
C THR A 155 -24.49 -1.97 4.68
N ASN A 156 -24.11 -0.70 4.61
CA ASN A 156 -22.88 -0.19 5.22
C ASN A 156 -23.11 0.06 6.72
N TYR A 157 -22.35 -0.64 7.57
CA TYR A 157 -22.49 -0.54 9.04
C TYR A 157 -22.37 0.90 9.54
N ALA A 158 -21.52 1.71 8.90
CA ALA A 158 -21.27 3.10 9.27
C ALA A 158 -22.51 3.99 9.10
N LEU A 159 -23.41 3.62 8.20
CA LEU A 159 -24.65 4.35 7.88
C LEU A 159 -25.87 3.81 8.62
N ALA A 160 -25.71 2.77 9.46
CA ALA A 160 -26.81 2.18 10.21
C ALA A 160 -27.50 3.23 11.12
N PRO A 161 -28.81 3.52 10.93
CA PRO A 161 -29.51 4.56 11.71
C PRO A 161 -29.58 4.27 13.22
N SER A 162 -29.47 3.00 13.61
CA SER A 162 -29.48 2.56 15.01
C SER A 162 -28.15 2.80 15.74
N LEU A 163 -27.06 3.04 15.01
CA LEU A 163 -25.74 3.19 15.57
C LEU A 163 -25.53 4.62 16.04
N ASN A 164 -25.46 4.83 17.36
CA ASN A 164 -25.16 6.14 17.94
C ASN A 164 -23.65 6.48 17.83
N LYS A 165 -23.28 7.72 18.19
CA LYS A 165 -21.91 8.22 18.01
C LYS A 165 -20.84 7.40 18.74
N ASP A 166 -21.08 7.04 20.00
CA ASP A 166 -20.12 6.27 20.80
C ASP A 166 -19.96 4.84 20.26
N GLN A 167 -21.08 4.21 19.87
CA GLN A 167 -21.06 2.88 19.25
C GLN A 167 -20.36 2.90 17.89
N PHE A 168 -20.56 3.96 17.10
CA PHE A 168 -19.88 4.16 15.83
C PHE A 168 -18.36 4.28 16.04
N ILE A 169 -17.92 5.12 16.98
CA ILE A 169 -16.50 5.28 17.29
C ILE A 169 -15.91 3.93 17.71
N ALA A 170 -16.55 3.20 18.62
CA ALA A 170 -16.07 1.90 19.07
C ALA A 170 -15.96 0.88 17.90
N GLU A 171 -16.97 0.80 17.04
CA GLU A 171 -16.97 -0.13 15.90
C GLU A 171 -15.96 0.27 14.81
N LEU A 172 -15.79 1.57 14.56
CA LEU A 172 -14.79 2.07 13.61
C LEU A 172 -13.36 1.84 14.10
N LEU A 173 -13.09 1.98 15.40
CA LEU A 173 -11.74 1.78 15.95
C LEU A 173 -11.40 0.30 16.16
N LYS A 174 -12.40 -0.58 16.27
CA LYS A 174 -12.19 -2.02 16.41
C LYS A 174 -11.47 -2.62 15.19
N GLY A 175 -10.35 -3.28 15.43
CA GLY A 175 -9.55 -3.98 14.40
C GLY A 175 -8.68 -3.06 13.52
N LEU A 176 -8.49 -1.79 13.92
CA LEU A 176 -7.50 -0.92 13.27
C LEU A 176 -6.09 -1.36 13.65
N THR A 177 -5.28 -1.66 12.63
CA THR A 177 -3.83 -1.83 12.76
C THR A 177 -3.11 -0.51 12.50
N PRO A 178 -1.86 -0.35 12.98
CA PRO A 178 -1.06 0.82 12.64
C PRO A 178 -0.98 1.03 11.13
N PRO A 179 -1.04 2.29 10.65
CA PRO A 179 -0.86 2.56 9.23
C PRO A 179 0.58 2.22 8.79
N PRO A 180 0.81 1.93 7.50
CA PRO A 180 2.16 1.73 6.97
C PRO A 180 3.09 2.91 7.28
N GLY A 181 4.37 2.64 7.53
CA GLY A 181 5.34 3.64 8.00
C GLY A 181 5.56 4.83 7.05
N TYR A 182 5.35 4.64 5.75
CA TYR A 182 5.46 5.70 4.75
C TYR A 182 4.26 6.66 4.72
N PHE A 183 3.12 6.30 5.31
CA PHE A 183 1.90 7.10 5.22
C PHE A 183 2.07 8.55 5.69
N PRO A 184 2.66 8.80 6.89
CA PRO A 184 2.93 10.16 7.34
C PRO A 184 3.85 10.95 6.41
N GLN A 185 4.79 10.28 5.73
CA GLN A 185 5.72 10.94 4.81
C GLN A 185 5.00 11.38 3.53
N ASN A 186 4.09 10.56 3.00
CA ASN A 186 3.26 10.93 1.85
C ASN A 186 2.30 12.07 2.17
N VAL A 187 1.70 12.10 3.38
CA VAL A 187 0.93 13.26 3.83
C VAL A 187 1.79 14.52 3.78
N LEU A 188 3.03 14.46 4.30
CA LEU A 188 3.95 15.59 4.27
C LEU A 188 4.35 15.99 2.85
N LEU A 189 4.59 15.04 1.94
CA LEU A 189 4.86 15.32 0.52
C LEU A 189 3.66 16.01 -0.14
N ASN A 190 2.44 15.54 0.12
CA ASN A 190 1.21 16.12 -0.40
C ASN A 190 0.89 17.51 0.19
N ILE A 191 1.51 17.88 1.32
CA ILE A 191 1.41 19.23 1.91
C ILE A 191 2.52 20.15 1.37
N LYS A 192 3.78 19.70 1.45
CA LYS A 192 4.96 20.50 1.10
C LYS A 192 5.20 20.59 -0.42
N GLY A 193 4.65 19.66 -1.19
CA GLY A 193 4.98 19.47 -2.59
C GLY A 193 6.21 18.56 -2.79
N TYR A 194 6.34 18.09 -4.02
CA TYR A 194 7.31 17.09 -4.49
C TYR A 194 7.89 17.54 -5.86
N ASP A 195 9.00 16.93 -6.28
CA ASP A 195 9.59 17.15 -7.61
C ASP A 195 8.61 16.69 -8.71
N SER A 196 8.74 17.22 -9.93
CA SER A 196 7.87 16.77 -11.03
C SER A 196 8.17 15.32 -11.40
N ILE A 197 7.16 14.58 -11.86
CA ILE A 197 7.35 13.18 -12.27
C ILE A 197 8.38 13.06 -13.41
N ASP A 198 8.45 14.08 -14.28
CA ASP A 198 9.39 14.12 -15.40
C ASP A 198 10.86 14.19 -14.87
N GLU A 199 11.13 14.99 -13.84
CA GLU A 199 12.45 15.07 -13.19
C GLU A 199 12.81 13.78 -12.43
N VAL A 200 11.82 13.13 -11.79
CA VAL A 200 12.02 11.87 -11.09
C VAL A 200 12.35 10.75 -12.07
N ILE A 201 11.66 10.69 -13.22
CA ILE A 201 11.94 9.74 -14.29
C ILE A 201 13.33 9.98 -14.89
N GLU A 202 13.69 11.23 -15.21
CA GLU A 202 15.01 11.56 -15.75
C GLU A 202 16.15 11.11 -14.81
N ARG A 203 15.96 11.28 -13.50
CA ARG A 203 16.91 10.85 -12.48
C ARG A 203 16.99 9.32 -12.36
N GLY A 204 15.84 8.65 -12.33
CA GLY A 204 15.72 7.23 -12.03
C GLY A 204 15.98 6.29 -13.20
N VAL A 205 15.72 6.71 -14.45
CA VAL A 205 15.91 5.88 -15.65
C VAL A 205 17.31 6.07 -16.21
N LYS A 206 18.31 5.88 -15.34
CA LYS A 206 19.74 5.98 -15.67
C LYS A 206 20.38 4.60 -15.75
N ALA A 207 20.71 4.18 -16.96
CA ALA A 207 21.39 2.92 -17.22
C ALA A 207 22.83 2.94 -16.66
N MET A 208 23.23 1.89 -15.93
CA MET A 208 24.58 1.74 -15.36
C MET A 208 25.20 0.42 -15.77
N SER A 209 26.47 0.44 -16.18
CA SER A 209 27.23 -0.80 -16.34
C SER A 209 27.41 -1.51 -14.99
N PRO A 210 27.64 -2.83 -14.96
CA PRO A 210 27.80 -3.59 -13.72
C PRO A 210 28.83 -2.98 -12.75
N ARG A 211 29.96 -2.49 -13.27
CA ARG A 211 30.97 -1.80 -12.47
C ARG A 211 30.46 -0.50 -11.83
N VAL A 212 29.77 0.34 -12.60
CA VAL A 212 29.24 1.60 -12.08
C VAL A 212 28.13 1.32 -11.08
N PHE A 213 27.24 0.37 -11.38
CA PHE A 213 26.14 -0.04 -10.52
C PHE A 213 26.63 -0.50 -9.14
N GLU A 214 27.62 -1.40 -9.09
CA GLU A 214 28.24 -1.84 -7.83
C GLU A 214 28.92 -0.70 -7.08
N THR A 215 29.64 0.18 -7.79
CA THR A 215 30.31 1.33 -7.17
C THR A 215 29.29 2.24 -6.49
N VAL A 216 28.19 2.58 -7.18
CA VAL A 216 27.13 3.43 -6.64
C VAL A 216 26.45 2.74 -5.45
N ALA A 217 26.18 1.43 -5.54
CA ALA A 217 25.58 0.69 -4.42
C ALA A 217 26.43 0.78 -3.15
N ASN A 218 27.75 0.61 -3.28
CA ASN A 218 28.69 0.64 -2.15
C ASN A 218 28.97 2.04 -1.60
N GLU A 219 28.87 3.09 -2.44
CA GLU A 219 29.22 4.46 -2.04
C GLU A 219 28.02 5.29 -1.55
N THR A 220 26.78 4.85 -1.81
CA THR A 220 25.59 5.67 -1.55
C THR A 220 24.61 5.08 -0.53
N ASP A 221 24.94 3.93 0.06
CA ASP A 221 24.05 3.14 0.92
C ASP A 221 22.69 2.85 0.23
N ALA A 222 22.70 2.76 -1.10
CA ALA A 222 21.49 2.52 -1.88
C ALA A 222 21.00 1.09 -1.67
N VAL A 223 19.69 0.95 -1.45
CA VAL A 223 19.03 -0.36 -1.47
C VAL A 223 18.90 -0.80 -2.91
N ILE A 224 19.36 -2.03 -3.20
CA ILE A 224 19.17 -2.64 -4.51
C ILE A 224 17.84 -3.40 -4.49
N ILE A 225 16.89 -2.99 -5.32
CA ILE A 225 15.60 -3.66 -5.49
C ILE A 225 15.61 -4.44 -6.80
N ASP A 226 15.39 -5.74 -6.74
CA ASP A 226 15.22 -6.57 -7.93
C ASP A 226 13.73 -6.78 -8.20
N THR A 227 13.26 -6.29 -9.34
CA THR A 227 11.84 -6.27 -9.71
C THR A 227 11.46 -7.34 -10.73
N ARG A 228 12.42 -8.21 -11.11
CA ARG A 228 12.22 -9.31 -12.07
C ARG A 228 11.21 -10.34 -11.55
N SER A 229 10.97 -11.38 -12.33
CA SER A 229 10.10 -12.49 -11.92
C SER A 229 10.68 -13.26 -10.71
N LYS A 230 9.79 -13.94 -9.96
CA LYS A 230 10.20 -14.81 -8.82
C LYS A 230 11.21 -15.88 -9.25
N ASP A 231 11.01 -16.46 -10.43
CA ASP A 231 11.83 -17.58 -10.90
C ASP A 231 13.21 -17.09 -11.38
N ASP A 232 13.27 -15.93 -12.03
CA ASP A 232 14.55 -15.32 -12.44
C ASP A 232 15.35 -14.85 -11.22
N PHE A 233 14.69 -14.29 -10.21
CA PHE A 233 15.35 -13.92 -8.97
C PHE A 233 15.90 -15.15 -8.25
N ARG A 234 15.08 -16.20 -8.03
CA ARG A 234 15.53 -17.44 -7.35
C ARG A 234 16.77 -18.06 -8.01
N ALA A 235 16.81 -18.06 -9.34
CA ALA A 235 17.89 -18.67 -10.11
C ALA A 235 19.22 -17.91 -10.02
N GLY A 236 19.18 -16.60 -9.79
CA GLY A 236 20.38 -15.78 -9.68
C GLY A 236 20.08 -14.29 -9.59
N PHE A 237 20.67 -13.60 -8.60
CA PHE A 237 20.49 -12.18 -8.37
C PHE A 237 21.78 -11.50 -7.89
N VAL A 238 21.79 -10.16 -7.93
CA VAL A 238 22.92 -9.36 -7.43
C VAL A 238 23.00 -9.50 -5.91
N PRO A 239 24.13 -9.95 -5.32
CA PRO A 239 24.27 -10.12 -3.88
C PRO A 239 23.81 -8.88 -3.08
N GLY A 240 23.03 -9.09 -2.03
CA GLY A 240 22.48 -8.03 -1.19
C GLY A 240 21.22 -7.34 -1.76
N SER A 241 20.76 -7.69 -2.96
CA SER A 241 19.49 -7.18 -3.50
C SER A 241 18.27 -7.78 -2.81
N ILE A 242 17.22 -6.98 -2.74
CA ILE A 242 15.92 -7.32 -2.16
C ILE A 242 14.93 -7.56 -3.29
N PHE A 243 14.29 -8.73 -3.27
CA PHE A 243 13.23 -9.05 -4.22
C PHE A 243 11.94 -8.32 -3.87
N ILE A 244 11.48 -7.44 -4.77
CA ILE A 244 10.13 -6.89 -4.75
C ILE A 244 9.65 -6.89 -6.20
N GLY A 245 9.09 -8.02 -6.65
CA GLY A 245 8.68 -8.20 -8.04
C GLY A 245 7.62 -7.18 -8.50
N LEU A 246 7.73 -6.77 -9.76
CA LEU A 246 6.84 -5.76 -10.38
C LEU A 246 5.41 -6.27 -10.57
N ASP A 247 5.27 -7.57 -10.87
CA ASP A 247 4.00 -8.30 -11.01
C ASP A 247 3.33 -8.51 -9.64
N GLY A 248 2.75 -7.46 -9.09
CA GLY A 248 2.07 -7.48 -7.79
C GLY A 248 1.95 -6.10 -7.17
N SER A 249 1.82 -6.06 -5.85
CA SER A 249 1.69 -4.82 -5.06
C SER A 249 3.03 -4.12 -4.82
N PHE A 250 3.89 -4.03 -5.84
CA PHE A 250 5.27 -3.52 -5.78
C PHE A 250 5.40 -2.24 -4.94
N ALA A 251 4.72 -1.16 -5.35
CA ALA A 251 4.78 0.15 -4.68
C ALA A 251 4.37 0.07 -3.20
N SER A 252 3.32 -0.68 -2.90
CA SER A 252 2.85 -0.86 -1.51
C SER A 252 3.89 -1.61 -0.67
N TRP A 253 4.49 -2.68 -1.20
CA TRP A 253 5.56 -3.41 -0.51
C TRP A 253 6.82 -2.58 -0.32
N VAL A 254 7.20 -1.76 -1.28
CA VAL A 254 8.30 -0.79 -1.11
C VAL A 254 7.99 0.14 0.07
N GLY A 255 6.80 0.75 0.08
CA GLY A 255 6.37 1.64 1.17
C GLY A 255 6.29 0.95 2.54
N THR A 256 5.95 -0.34 2.58
CA THR A 256 5.92 -1.13 3.82
C THR A 256 7.32 -1.52 4.31
N LEU A 257 8.23 -1.89 3.41
CA LEU A 257 9.50 -2.53 3.76
C LEU A 257 10.66 -1.56 3.87
N ILE A 258 10.60 -0.45 3.14
CA ILE A 258 11.58 0.63 3.22
C ILE A 258 10.96 1.72 4.11
N PRO A 259 11.55 2.07 5.26
CA PRO A 259 10.88 2.99 6.18
C PRO A 259 10.94 4.46 5.76
N ASP A 260 11.93 4.85 4.95
CA ASP A 260 12.21 6.25 4.59
C ASP A 260 12.06 6.44 3.09
N VAL A 261 11.16 7.33 2.67
CA VAL A 261 10.93 7.66 1.26
C VAL A 261 12.13 8.36 0.61
N GLN A 262 13.08 8.88 1.41
CA GLN A 262 14.35 9.43 0.94
C GLN A 262 15.44 8.37 0.74
N GLN A 263 15.18 7.10 1.05
CA GLN A 263 16.13 6.02 0.80
C GLN A 263 16.50 5.98 -0.69
N LYS A 264 17.80 6.05 -0.97
CA LYS A 264 18.32 5.91 -2.33
C LYS A 264 18.09 4.48 -2.81
N ILE A 265 17.60 4.35 -4.04
CA ILE A 265 17.28 3.06 -4.65
C ILE A 265 18.07 2.89 -5.94
N LEU A 266 18.72 1.74 -6.06
CA LEU A 266 19.14 1.16 -7.32
C LEU A 266 18.21 0.00 -7.63
N PHE A 267 17.99 -0.30 -8.92
CA PHE A 267 17.13 -1.43 -9.25
C PHE A 267 17.63 -2.30 -10.41
N VAL A 268 17.21 -3.54 -10.39
CA VAL A 268 17.37 -4.50 -11.48
C VAL A 268 15.97 -4.81 -12.00
N ALA A 269 15.76 -4.59 -13.29
CA ALA A 269 14.46 -4.71 -13.92
C ALA A 269 14.54 -5.52 -15.21
N ASP A 270 13.39 -6.01 -15.66
CA ASP A 270 13.26 -6.59 -16.98
C ASP A 270 13.29 -5.48 -18.05
N LYS A 271 13.88 -5.80 -19.19
CA LYS A 271 14.08 -4.83 -20.27
C LYS A 271 12.75 -4.23 -20.70
N GLY A 272 12.67 -2.90 -20.71
CA GLY A 272 11.47 -2.14 -21.09
C GLY A 272 10.53 -1.84 -19.93
N THR A 273 10.84 -2.25 -18.70
CA THR A 273 10.04 -1.95 -17.49
C THR A 273 10.67 -0.88 -16.61
N GLU A 274 11.81 -0.30 -17.01
CA GLU A 274 12.62 0.59 -16.17
C GLU A 274 11.87 1.87 -15.78
N GLU A 275 11.17 2.48 -16.73
CA GLU A 275 10.32 3.66 -16.48
C GLU A 275 9.12 3.32 -15.61
N GLU A 276 8.53 2.11 -15.76
CA GLU A 276 7.42 1.66 -14.92
C GLU A 276 7.86 1.54 -13.46
N VAL A 277 9.05 0.96 -13.21
CA VAL A 277 9.61 0.84 -11.85
C VAL A 277 9.72 2.22 -11.20
N VAL A 278 10.35 3.18 -11.87
CA VAL A 278 10.52 4.55 -11.35
C VAL A 278 9.17 5.23 -11.13
N THR A 279 8.25 5.11 -12.09
CA THR A 279 6.90 5.66 -11.98
C THR A 279 6.15 5.11 -10.78
N ARG A 280 6.25 3.80 -10.52
CA ARG A 280 5.55 3.14 -9.41
C ARG A 280 6.20 3.43 -8.06
N LEU A 281 7.52 3.64 -8.00
CA LEU A 281 8.21 4.15 -6.81
C LEU A 281 7.76 5.60 -6.49
N ALA A 282 7.71 6.47 -7.50
CA ALA A 282 7.29 7.86 -7.34
C ALA A 282 5.84 7.98 -6.85
N ARG A 283 4.94 7.07 -7.27
CA ARG A 283 3.55 7.02 -6.78
C ARG A 283 3.45 6.89 -5.27
N VAL A 284 4.43 6.29 -4.60
CA VAL A 284 4.48 6.15 -3.13
C VAL A 284 5.56 7.04 -2.49
N GLY A 285 6.13 8.00 -3.23
CA GLY A 285 7.04 9.03 -2.72
C GLY A 285 8.53 8.69 -2.79
N TYR A 286 8.90 7.56 -3.37
CA TYR A 286 10.29 7.11 -3.49
C TYR A 286 10.97 7.71 -4.72
N ASP A 287 11.23 9.01 -4.66
CA ASP A 287 11.76 9.81 -5.77
C ASP A 287 13.29 9.74 -5.89
N GLN A 288 13.96 9.05 -4.97
CA GLN A 288 15.43 8.94 -4.88
C GLN A 288 15.99 7.72 -5.62
N SER A 289 15.39 7.37 -6.76
CA SER A 289 15.95 6.36 -7.66
C SER A 289 17.21 6.90 -8.34
N LEU A 290 18.31 6.17 -8.24
CA LEU A 290 19.62 6.56 -8.78
C LEU A 290 19.88 6.02 -10.19
N GLY A 291 19.18 4.95 -10.57
CA GLY A 291 19.38 4.23 -11.83
C GLY A 291 19.20 2.73 -11.73
N TYR A 292 19.49 2.05 -12.83
CA TYR A 292 19.31 0.61 -12.99
C TYR A 292 20.51 -0.08 -13.63
N LEU A 293 20.58 -1.40 -13.43
CA LEU A 293 21.60 -2.25 -14.04
C LEU A 293 21.33 -2.44 -15.54
N ASP A 294 22.14 -1.80 -16.38
CA ASP A 294 22.04 -1.91 -17.84
C ASP A 294 22.29 -3.34 -18.30
N GLY A 295 21.41 -3.86 -19.16
CA GLY A 295 21.42 -5.26 -19.59
C GLY A 295 21.05 -6.28 -18.51
N GLY A 296 20.57 -5.83 -17.34
CA GLY A 296 20.05 -6.67 -16.26
C GLY A 296 21.05 -7.69 -15.72
N ILE A 297 20.55 -8.79 -15.15
CA ILE A 297 21.40 -9.80 -14.52
C ILE A 297 22.39 -10.46 -15.50
N GLU A 298 22.03 -10.50 -16.79
CA GLU A 298 22.86 -11.10 -17.82
C GLU A 298 24.14 -10.28 -18.08
N SER A 299 24.09 -8.95 -17.95
CA SER A 299 25.30 -8.12 -18.05
C SER A 299 26.22 -8.33 -16.85
N TRP A 300 25.64 -8.43 -15.65
CA TRP A 300 26.35 -8.73 -14.41
C TRP A 300 27.10 -10.06 -14.49
N LYS A 301 26.44 -11.11 -14.98
CA LYS A 301 27.02 -12.43 -15.20
C LYS A 301 28.12 -12.41 -16.25
N LYS A 302 27.94 -11.69 -17.36
CA LYS A 302 28.95 -11.55 -18.43
C LYS A 302 30.20 -10.81 -17.97
N ASP A 303 30.05 -9.87 -17.03
CA ASP A 303 31.16 -9.15 -16.40
C ASP A 303 31.95 -10.02 -15.39
N GLY A 304 31.52 -11.28 -15.18
CA GLY A 304 32.20 -12.25 -14.31
C GLY A 304 31.94 -12.05 -12.82
N ARG A 305 30.87 -11.34 -12.47
CA ARG A 305 30.53 -11.01 -11.08
C ARG A 305 29.75 -12.14 -10.42
N GLU A 306 29.90 -12.24 -9.09
CA GLU A 306 29.22 -13.26 -8.31
C GLU A 306 27.71 -13.04 -8.29
N LEU A 307 26.98 -14.15 -8.33
CA LEU A 307 25.53 -14.19 -8.18
C LEU A 307 25.21 -14.88 -6.86
N ASP A 308 24.17 -14.40 -6.23
CA ASP A 308 23.52 -15.09 -5.13
C ASP A 308 22.25 -15.80 -5.63
N SER A 309 21.72 -16.75 -4.86
CA SER A 309 20.53 -17.53 -5.23
C SER A 309 19.73 -17.94 -4.00
N VAL A 310 18.47 -18.30 -4.22
CA VAL A 310 17.57 -18.80 -3.17
C VAL A 310 17.31 -20.29 -3.40
N GLU A 311 17.74 -21.11 -2.44
CA GLU A 311 17.39 -22.53 -2.43
C GLU A 311 15.88 -22.70 -2.30
N THR A 312 15.30 -23.62 -3.06
CA THR A 312 13.87 -23.87 -3.12
C THR A 312 13.60 -25.36 -3.02
N ILE A 313 12.52 -25.73 -2.32
CA ILE A 313 11.99 -27.10 -2.30
C ILE A 313 10.55 -27.14 -2.82
N ASP A 314 10.16 -28.30 -3.35
CA ASP A 314 8.77 -28.59 -3.65
C ASP A 314 8.00 -28.99 -2.37
N VAL A 315 6.68 -28.76 -2.36
CA VAL A 315 5.80 -29.06 -1.22
C VAL A 315 5.89 -30.51 -0.75
N LYS A 316 6.14 -31.47 -1.65
CA LYS A 316 6.30 -32.89 -1.30
C LYS A 316 7.48 -33.13 -0.35
N GLN A 317 8.56 -32.38 -0.50
CA GLN A 317 9.72 -32.48 0.39
C GLN A 317 9.39 -31.94 1.78
N LEU A 318 8.44 -30.99 1.87
CA LEU A 318 7.97 -30.43 3.13
C LEU A 318 7.32 -31.49 4.03
N GLU A 319 6.75 -32.57 3.49
CA GLU A 319 6.12 -33.66 4.27
C GLU A 319 7.06 -34.25 5.33
N GLN A 320 8.35 -34.41 5.01
CA GLN A 320 9.36 -35.02 5.88
C GLN A 320 10.07 -34.01 6.78
N ILE A 321 9.72 -32.73 6.67
CA ILE A 321 10.33 -31.64 7.42
C ILE A 321 9.53 -31.39 8.71
N ASP A 322 10.27 -31.22 9.79
CA ASP A 322 9.76 -30.76 11.08
C ASP A 322 9.07 -29.40 10.93
N LYS A 323 7.79 -29.33 11.31
CA LYS A 323 6.94 -28.15 11.08
C LYS A 323 7.33 -26.95 11.93
N GLU A 324 8.05 -27.16 13.02
CA GLU A 324 8.63 -26.06 13.82
C GLU A 324 9.70 -25.27 13.05
N LYS A 325 10.19 -25.81 11.93
CA LYS A 325 11.13 -25.12 11.02
C LYS A 325 10.42 -24.41 9.86
N VAL A 326 9.09 -24.50 9.77
CA VAL A 326 8.33 -23.79 8.73
C VAL A 326 8.03 -22.38 9.22
N VAL A 327 8.32 -21.39 8.39
CA VAL A 327 8.06 -19.98 8.68
C VAL A 327 6.97 -19.49 7.74
N ASP A 328 5.83 -19.10 8.31
CA ASP A 328 4.72 -18.48 7.58
C ASP A 328 4.87 -16.96 7.64
N VAL A 329 5.15 -16.34 6.49
CA VAL A 329 5.33 -14.88 6.40
C VAL A 329 4.09 -14.13 5.92
N ARG A 330 2.93 -14.79 5.91
CA ARG A 330 1.63 -14.13 5.70
C ARG A 330 1.26 -13.28 6.91
N ARG A 331 0.27 -12.41 6.74
CA ARG A 331 -0.28 -11.60 7.82
C ARG A 331 -0.83 -12.50 8.92
N GLU A 332 -0.87 -11.99 10.14
CA GLU A 332 -1.39 -12.71 11.29
C GLU A 332 -2.85 -13.17 11.07
N SER A 333 -3.69 -12.33 10.45
CA SER A 333 -5.07 -12.70 10.10
C SER A 333 -5.17 -13.86 9.11
N GLU A 334 -4.28 -13.93 8.11
CA GLU A 334 -4.20 -15.06 7.16
C GLU A 334 -3.72 -16.34 7.84
N TYR A 335 -2.76 -16.21 8.76
CA TYR A 335 -2.24 -17.32 9.56
C TYR A 335 -3.33 -17.87 10.51
N ASN A 336 -3.99 -16.99 11.25
CA ASN A 336 -5.06 -17.34 12.19
C ASN A 336 -6.27 -17.98 11.50
N SER A 337 -6.51 -17.62 10.24
CA SER A 337 -7.58 -18.23 9.44
C SER A 337 -7.28 -19.70 9.12
N GLU A 338 -6.07 -20.00 8.67
CA GLU A 338 -5.60 -21.38 8.41
C GLU A 338 -4.09 -21.40 8.14
N HIS A 339 -3.35 -22.30 8.79
CA HIS A 339 -1.89 -22.41 8.65
C HIS A 339 -1.40 -23.86 8.81
N VAL A 340 -0.13 -24.10 8.48
CA VAL A 340 0.56 -25.39 8.75
C VAL A 340 0.76 -25.56 10.26
N VAL A 341 0.25 -26.64 10.83
CA VAL A 341 0.36 -26.88 12.29
C VAL A 341 1.83 -26.96 12.70
N GLY A 342 2.22 -26.12 13.66
CA GLY A 342 3.58 -26.03 14.19
C GLY A 342 4.45 -24.97 13.52
N ALA A 343 3.99 -24.32 12.44
CA ALA A 343 4.73 -23.25 11.79
C ALA A 343 4.90 -22.02 12.70
N ILE A 344 5.99 -21.27 12.50
CA ILE A 344 6.23 -19.99 13.13
C ILE A 344 5.60 -18.90 12.25
N ASN A 345 4.66 -18.13 12.75
CA ASN A 345 4.22 -16.93 12.06
C ASN A 345 5.25 -15.80 12.23
N ALA A 346 5.79 -15.30 11.13
CA ALA A 346 6.69 -14.16 11.07
C ALA A 346 6.27 -13.23 9.92
N PRO A 347 5.18 -12.45 10.08
CA PRO A 347 4.64 -11.61 9.03
C PRO A 347 5.69 -10.67 8.42
N LEU A 348 5.69 -10.58 7.07
CA LEU A 348 6.63 -9.77 6.31
C LEU A 348 6.45 -8.25 6.54
N ASP A 349 5.23 -7.80 6.75
CA ASP A 349 4.88 -6.40 7.04
C ASP A 349 5.45 -5.89 8.37
N TYR A 350 5.88 -6.79 9.26
CA TYR A 350 6.55 -6.49 10.52
C TYR A 350 7.99 -7.04 10.57
N ILE A 351 8.67 -7.17 9.41
CA ILE A 351 9.95 -7.89 9.28
C ILE A 351 11.02 -7.49 10.29
N ASN A 352 11.14 -6.20 10.64
CA ASN A 352 12.14 -5.73 11.60
C ASN A 352 11.91 -6.28 13.01
N GLU A 353 10.66 -6.56 13.37
CA GLU A 353 10.28 -7.18 14.64
C GLU A 353 10.32 -8.71 14.52
N THR A 354 9.75 -9.25 13.45
CA THR A 354 9.52 -10.69 13.28
C THR A 354 10.79 -11.46 12.92
N MET A 355 11.80 -10.82 12.32
CA MET A 355 13.10 -11.45 12.04
C MET A 355 13.82 -11.96 13.29
N THR A 356 13.51 -11.39 14.46
CA THR A 356 14.10 -11.80 15.75
C THR A 356 13.64 -13.19 16.19
N ARG A 357 12.55 -13.70 15.62
CA ARG A 357 12.02 -15.06 15.84
C ARG A 357 12.82 -16.12 15.09
N ILE A 358 13.67 -15.70 14.14
CA ILE A 358 14.44 -16.58 13.26
C ILE A 358 15.87 -16.69 13.79
N ASP A 359 16.32 -17.91 14.08
CA ASP A 359 17.70 -18.18 14.47
C ASP A 359 18.59 -18.32 13.23
N LYS A 360 19.55 -17.41 13.06
CA LYS A 360 20.52 -17.41 11.93
C LYS A 360 21.25 -18.75 11.75
N LYS A 361 21.40 -19.55 12.80
CA LYS A 361 22.16 -20.82 12.78
C LYS A 361 21.32 -22.03 12.38
N LYS A 362 20.00 -21.89 12.27
CA LYS A 362 19.08 -22.98 11.93
C LYS A 362 18.57 -22.84 10.51
N THR A 363 18.27 -23.97 9.89
CA THR A 363 17.60 -24.01 8.59
C THR A 363 16.09 -23.85 8.77
N TYR A 364 15.50 -22.92 8.04
CA TYR A 364 14.06 -22.69 8.00
C TYR A 364 13.51 -22.79 6.57
N TYR A 365 12.24 -23.19 6.48
CA TYR A 365 11.50 -23.34 5.23
C TYR A 365 10.41 -22.28 5.20
N VAL A 366 10.62 -21.23 4.39
CA VAL A 366 9.80 -20.03 4.39
C VAL A 366 8.71 -20.18 3.33
N GLN A 367 7.48 -19.89 3.72
CA GLN A 367 6.32 -19.95 2.84
C GLN A 367 5.41 -18.75 3.05
N CYS A 368 4.66 -18.39 2.01
CA CYS A 368 3.53 -17.48 2.11
C CYS A 368 2.35 -18.04 1.31
N ASN A 369 1.42 -17.20 0.84
CA ASN A 369 0.32 -17.70 0.01
C ASN A 369 0.78 -18.35 -1.31
N SER A 370 1.59 -17.65 -2.12
CA SER A 370 1.96 -18.07 -3.50
C SER A 370 3.46 -17.90 -3.84
N GLY A 371 4.30 -17.67 -2.83
CA GLY A 371 5.76 -17.52 -2.96
C GLY A 371 6.31 -16.10 -3.17
N TYR A 372 5.47 -15.06 -3.31
CA TYR A 372 5.96 -13.68 -3.47
C TYR A 372 6.60 -13.16 -2.17
N ARG A 373 5.83 -13.19 -1.06
CA ARG A 373 6.27 -12.66 0.23
C ARG A 373 7.38 -13.49 0.87
N SER A 374 7.37 -14.82 0.68
CA SER A 374 8.46 -15.67 1.17
C SER A 374 9.78 -15.32 0.51
N LEU A 375 9.78 -15.11 -0.81
CA LEU A 375 10.98 -14.72 -1.53
C LEU A 375 11.50 -13.33 -1.11
N THR A 376 10.60 -12.35 -0.95
CA THR A 376 10.95 -11.04 -0.39
C THR A 376 11.55 -11.16 1.01
N PHE A 377 10.91 -11.91 1.91
CA PHE A 377 11.39 -12.15 3.27
C PHE A 377 12.79 -12.78 3.28
N ILE A 378 13.00 -13.82 2.47
CA ILE A 378 14.30 -14.49 2.33
C ILE A 378 15.35 -13.50 1.84
N SER A 379 15.08 -12.73 0.78
CA SER A 379 16.06 -11.79 0.22
C SER A 379 16.51 -10.73 1.23
N ILE A 380 15.58 -10.19 2.04
CA ILE A 380 15.88 -9.22 3.09
C ILE A 380 16.74 -9.83 4.20
N LEU A 381 16.37 -11.03 4.67
CA LEU A 381 17.12 -11.70 5.73
C LEU A 381 18.49 -12.15 5.22
N LYS A 382 18.60 -12.60 3.97
CA LYS A 382 19.87 -12.99 3.37
C LYS A 382 20.82 -11.80 3.25
N ALA A 383 20.34 -10.63 2.84
CA ALA A 383 21.10 -9.37 2.90
C ALA A 383 21.54 -8.98 4.33
N ARG A 384 20.90 -9.53 5.37
CA ARG A 384 21.24 -9.36 6.79
C ARG A 384 22.04 -10.55 7.38
N GLY A 385 22.55 -11.45 6.54
CA GLY A 385 23.39 -12.59 6.93
C GLY A 385 22.62 -13.78 7.49
N TYR A 386 21.43 -14.05 6.96
CA TYR A 386 20.69 -15.30 7.20
C TYR A 386 20.81 -16.20 5.97
N ASP A 387 21.73 -17.14 6.00
CA ASP A 387 22.05 -17.97 4.82
C ASP A 387 21.21 -19.24 4.71
N ASN A 388 20.58 -19.67 5.81
CA ASN A 388 19.92 -20.96 5.93
C ASN A 388 18.39 -20.88 5.76
N LEU A 389 17.93 -20.10 4.77
CA LEU A 389 16.49 -19.96 4.47
C LEU A 389 16.18 -20.54 3.11
N ILE A 390 15.21 -21.47 3.08
CA ILE A 390 14.80 -22.21 1.89
C ILE A 390 13.37 -21.83 1.55
N ASP A 391 13.10 -21.44 0.30
CA ASP A 391 11.76 -21.12 -0.17
C ASP A 391 10.93 -22.38 -0.42
N VAL A 392 9.66 -22.37 -0.01
CA VAL A 392 8.70 -23.44 -0.35
C VAL A 392 7.93 -23.02 -1.59
N ARG A 393 8.19 -23.68 -2.73
CA ARG A 393 7.56 -23.35 -4.00
C ARG A 393 6.04 -23.50 -3.92
N GLY A 394 5.33 -22.49 -4.41
CA GLY A 394 3.85 -22.48 -4.45
C GLY A 394 3.18 -22.13 -3.12
N GLY A 395 3.89 -22.11 -1.99
CA GLY A 395 3.36 -21.66 -0.71
C GLY A 395 2.13 -22.44 -0.21
N MET A 396 1.24 -21.77 0.52
CA MET A 396 0.00 -22.35 1.05
C MET A 396 -0.93 -22.90 -0.03
N GLU A 397 -0.98 -22.29 -1.21
CA GLU A 397 -1.81 -22.79 -2.32
C GLU A 397 -1.40 -24.23 -2.68
N ALA A 398 -0.11 -24.45 -2.93
CA ALA A 398 0.41 -25.77 -3.24
C ALA A 398 0.37 -26.74 -2.04
N ILE A 399 0.53 -26.23 -0.81
CA ILE A 399 0.39 -27.03 0.43
C ILE A 399 -1.03 -27.60 0.56
N LYS A 400 -2.07 -26.78 0.30
CA LYS A 400 -3.47 -27.21 0.32
C LYS A 400 -3.77 -28.23 -0.78
N GLU A 401 -3.23 -28.01 -1.98
CA GLU A 401 -3.40 -28.92 -3.11
C GLU A 401 -2.76 -30.30 -2.86
N GLU A 402 -1.58 -30.36 -2.23
CA GLU A 402 -0.92 -31.65 -1.92
C GLU A 402 -1.71 -32.45 -0.86
N GLY A 403 -2.39 -31.78 0.08
CA GLY A 403 -3.35 -32.39 1.01
C GLY A 403 -2.78 -33.33 2.08
N LYS A 404 -1.46 -33.51 2.15
CA LYS A 404 -0.78 -34.39 3.14
C LYS A 404 -0.15 -33.67 4.32
N ILE A 405 -0.06 -32.35 4.25
CA ILE A 405 0.49 -31.53 5.33
C ILE A 405 -0.66 -31.13 6.25
N LYS A 406 -0.53 -31.41 7.55
CA LYS A 406 -1.55 -31.08 8.54
C LYS A 406 -1.71 -29.56 8.66
N LEU A 407 -2.92 -29.08 8.42
CA LEU A 407 -3.33 -27.69 8.61
C LEU A 407 -4.14 -27.53 9.90
N SER A 408 -4.19 -26.30 10.43
CA SER A 408 -5.10 -25.92 11.50
C SER A 408 -6.54 -26.03 11.02
N GLU A 409 -7.50 -26.08 11.96
CA GLU A 409 -8.91 -25.93 11.57
C GLU A 409 -9.13 -24.54 10.96
N TYR A 410 -9.92 -24.47 9.89
CA TYR A 410 -10.24 -23.22 9.24
C TYR A 410 -11.16 -22.37 10.11
N VAL A 411 -10.75 -21.14 10.38
CA VAL A 411 -11.55 -20.12 11.06
C VAL A 411 -11.83 -19.00 10.06
N CYS A 412 -13.09 -18.58 9.95
CA CYS A 412 -13.44 -17.46 9.08
C CYS A 412 -12.68 -16.20 9.52
N PRO A 413 -11.95 -15.52 8.61
CA PRO A 413 -11.14 -14.37 8.99
C PRO A 413 -11.99 -13.29 9.65
N THR A 414 -11.62 -12.89 10.87
CA THR A 414 -12.05 -11.60 11.42
C THR A 414 -11.27 -10.51 10.72
N THR A 415 -11.95 -9.58 10.04
CA THR A 415 -11.27 -8.55 9.24
C THR A 415 -10.47 -7.62 10.15
N GLU A 416 -9.16 -7.77 10.13
CA GLU A 416 -8.18 -6.83 10.68
C GLU A 416 -7.49 -6.14 9.50
N LEU A 417 -7.24 -4.83 9.62
CA LEU A 417 -6.69 -3.98 8.54
C LEU A 417 -5.22 -4.29 8.22
#